data_AF-A0A1A0H7B1-F1
#
_entry.id   AF-A0A1A0H7B1-F1
#
_cell.length_a   1.000
_cell.length_b   1.000
_cell.length_c   1.000
_cell.angle_alpha   90.00
_cell.angle_beta   90.00
_cell.angle_gamma   90.00
#
_symmetry.space_group_name_H-M   'P 1'
#
loop_
_entity.id
_entity.type
_entity.pdbx_description
1 polymer ?
#
loop_
_entity_poly.entity_id
_entity_poly.type
_entity_poly.pdbx_seq_one_letter_code
_entity_poly.pdbx_strand_id
1 'polypeptide(L)'
;MSLQSSSLKEELVPLSQIRRPIPPVLDYQKIDAMVSTLNGTPMESATCKIEDMTAGELPPTDVFLVREQGKSFYFAFGGCHRFQAYERLRSEDVDPLVKARILPATRKTLKVYLGSSVDEMFT
;
A
#
# COMPACT_ATOMS: atom_id res chain seq x y z
N MET A 1 -11.54 0.82 -15.47
CA MET A 1 -10.57 -0.30 -15.44
C MET A 1 -10.75 -1.02 -14.11
N SER A 2 -11.16 -2.28 -14.10
CA SER A 2 -11.20 -3.12 -12.91
C SER A 2 -10.01 -4.09 -12.93
N LEU A 3 -9.31 -4.26 -11.81
CA LEU A 3 -8.21 -5.21 -11.65
C LEU A 3 -8.69 -6.34 -10.73
N GLN A 4 -8.51 -7.59 -11.16
CA GLN A 4 -8.76 -8.75 -10.31
C GLN A 4 -7.45 -9.13 -9.61
N SER A 5 -7.35 -8.83 -8.31
CA SER A 5 -6.16 -9.10 -7.50
C SER A 5 -6.35 -10.20 -6.44
N SER A 6 -7.54 -10.81 -6.34
CA SER A 6 -7.91 -11.72 -5.25
C SER A 6 -7.13 -13.03 -5.21
N SER A 7 -6.55 -13.50 -6.32
CA SER A 7 -5.76 -14.74 -6.39
C SER A 7 -4.25 -14.50 -6.35
N LEU A 8 -3.79 -13.26 -6.14
CA LEU A 8 -2.38 -12.92 -6.12
C LEU A 8 -1.75 -13.19 -4.76
N LYS A 9 -0.43 -13.45 -4.78
CA LYS A 9 0.33 -13.74 -3.58
C LYS A 9 0.41 -12.52 -2.67
N GLU A 10 0.15 -12.75 -1.38
CA GLU A 10 0.32 -11.76 -0.31
C GLU A 10 1.73 -11.90 0.27
N GLU A 11 2.45 -10.78 0.36
CA GLU A 11 3.80 -10.70 0.92
C GLU A 11 3.90 -9.51 1.87
N LEU A 12 4.81 -9.60 2.84
CA LEU A 12 5.13 -8.50 3.75
C LEU A 12 6.26 -7.68 3.14
N VAL A 13 5.97 -6.41 2.83
CA VAL A 13 6.94 -5.49 2.20
C VAL A 13 7.22 -4.33 3.16
N PRO A 14 8.49 -3.99 3.43
CA PRO A 14 8.83 -2.83 4.26
C PRO A 14 8.30 -1.54 3.64
N LEU A 15 7.72 -0.66 4.46
CA LEU A 15 7.12 0.60 3.99
C LEU A 15 8.14 1.45 3.23
N SER A 16 9.40 1.47 3.66
CA SER A 16 10.50 2.21 3.01
C SER A 16 10.77 1.79 1.55
N GLN A 17 10.40 0.56 1.15
CA GLN A 17 10.63 0.06 -0.21
C GLN A 17 9.51 0.45 -1.18
N ILE A 18 8.34 0.86 -0.66
CA ILE A 18 7.15 1.12 -1.47
C ILE A 18 7.14 2.59 -1.91
N ARG A 19 7.35 2.80 -3.22
CA ARG A 19 7.28 4.13 -3.83
C ARG A 19 5.82 4.52 -4.05
N ARG A 20 5.48 5.77 -3.67
CA ARG A 20 4.15 6.37 -3.85
C ARG A 20 4.27 7.63 -4.71
N PRO A 21 4.34 7.49 -6.06
CA PRO A 21 4.59 8.60 -6.97
C PRO A 21 3.50 9.68 -6.98
N ILE A 22 2.26 9.29 -6.68
CA ILE A 22 1.09 10.17 -6.71
C ILE A 22 0.81 10.65 -5.29
N PRO A 23 0.69 11.97 -5.05
CA PRO A 23 0.39 12.49 -3.73
C PRO A 23 -0.96 11.94 -3.24
N PRO A 24 -1.03 11.46 -1.99
CA PRO A 24 -2.26 10.86 -1.48
C PRO A 24 -3.32 11.92 -1.15
N VAL A 25 -4.58 11.61 -1.41
CA VAL A 25 -5.72 12.34 -0.83
C VAL A 25 -6.08 11.64 0.48
N LEU A 26 -5.98 12.36 1.60
CA LEU A 26 -6.07 11.80 2.94
C LEU A 26 -7.33 12.27 3.66
N ASP A 27 -7.91 11.34 4.42
CA ASP A 27 -9.01 11.58 5.35
C ASP A 27 -8.54 11.09 6.72
N TYR A 28 -8.33 12.03 7.63
CA TYR A 28 -7.71 11.75 8.93
C TYR A 28 -8.57 10.82 9.79
N GLN A 29 -9.90 10.92 9.72
CA GLN A 29 -10.79 10.05 10.51
C GLN A 29 -10.61 8.58 10.13
N LYS A 30 -10.43 8.30 8.83
CA LYS A 30 -10.16 6.94 8.35
C LYS A 30 -8.80 6.42 8.79
N ILE A 31 -7.79 7.29 8.80
CA ILE A 31 -6.45 6.88 9.22
C ILE A 31 -6.45 6.58 10.71
N ASP A 32 -7.13 7.39 11.53
CA ASP A 32 -7.22 7.16 12.98
C ASP A 32 -7.92 5.82 13.27
N ALA A 33 -9.00 5.50 12.55
CA ALA A 33 -9.65 4.18 12.64
C ALA A 33 -8.68 3.03 12.28
N MET A 34 -7.91 3.16 11.21
CA MET A 34 -6.93 2.14 10.79
C MET A 34 -5.79 1.98 11.80
N VAL A 35 -5.31 3.07 12.41
CA VAL A 35 -4.30 3.02 13.47
C VAL A 35 -4.84 2.31 14.70
N SER A 36 -6.08 2.60 15.11
CA SER A 36 -6.75 1.89 16.20
C SER A 36 -6.88 0.39 15.91
N THR A 37 -7.26 0.01 14.69
CA THR A 37 -7.33 -1.40 14.27
C THR A 37 -5.96 -2.09 14.34
N LEU A 38 -4.89 -1.43 13.89
CA LEU A 38 -3.52 -1.95 13.98
C LEU A 38 -3.03 -2.09 15.44
N ASN A 39 -3.48 -1.22 16.34
CA ASN A 39 -3.17 -1.30 17.77
C ASN A 39 -4.00 -2.36 18.52
N GLY A 40 -4.85 -3.12 17.82
CA GLY A 40 -5.64 -4.22 18.39
C GLY A 40 -7.04 -3.83 18.89
N THR A 41 -7.45 -2.57 18.72
CA THR A 41 -8.80 -2.09 19.03
C THR A 41 -9.51 -1.66 17.74
N PRO A 42 -10.16 -2.58 17.00
CA PRO A 42 -10.81 -2.26 15.74
C PRO A 42 -11.88 -1.18 15.93
N MET A 43 -11.79 -0.11 15.15
CA MET A 43 -12.73 1.02 15.19
C MET A 43 -13.49 1.10 13.87
N GLU A 44 -14.80 1.33 13.94
CA GLU A 44 -15.61 1.54 12.74
C GLU A 44 -15.16 2.80 12.00
N SER A 45 -15.25 2.75 10.67
CA SER A 45 -15.13 3.94 9.83
C SER A 45 -16.30 4.00 8.86
N ALA A 46 -16.50 5.15 8.22
CA ALA A 46 -17.55 5.35 7.21
C ALA A 46 -17.55 4.32 6.07
N THR A 47 -16.47 3.55 5.89
CA THR A 47 -16.33 2.55 4.84
C THR A 47 -16.01 1.13 5.32
N CYS A 48 -15.84 0.90 6.63
CA CYS A 48 -15.47 -0.43 7.16
C CYS A 48 -16.17 -0.68 8.50
N LYS A 49 -16.87 -1.81 8.58
CA LYS A 49 -17.56 -2.29 9.79
C LYS A 49 -16.64 -3.21 10.61
N ILE A 50 -16.90 -3.34 11.91
CA ILE A 50 -16.12 -4.19 12.82
C ILE A 50 -16.15 -5.68 12.41
N GLU A 51 -17.28 -6.14 11.85
CA GLU A 51 -17.51 -7.55 11.47
C GLU A 51 -16.50 -8.09 10.42
N ASP A 52 -15.91 -7.20 9.60
CA ASP A 52 -14.94 -7.56 8.56
C ASP A 52 -13.46 -7.32 8.99
N MET A 53 -13.22 -6.96 10.25
CA MET A 53 -11.89 -6.57 10.74
C MET A 53 -11.26 -7.65 11.62
N THR A 54 -10.00 -7.99 11.32
CA THR A 54 -9.15 -8.76 12.24
C THR A 54 -8.33 -7.77 13.06
N ALA A 55 -8.44 -7.85 14.39
CA ALA A 55 -7.68 -6.98 15.29
C ALA A 55 -6.17 -7.16 15.06
N GLY A 56 -5.45 -6.05 14.90
CA GLY A 56 -4.01 -6.04 14.66
C GLY A 56 -3.59 -6.19 13.19
N GLU A 57 -4.53 -6.39 12.26
CA GLU A 57 -4.21 -6.57 10.84
C GLU A 57 -5.11 -5.75 9.93
N LEU A 58 -4.52 -5.08 8.93
CA LEU A 58 -5.27 -4.40 7.89
C LEU A 58 -5.36 -5.26 6.63
N PRO A 59 -6.44 -5.13 5.83
CA PRO A 59 -6.53 -5.77 4.54
C PRO A 59 -5.34 -5.40 3.65
N PRO A 60 -4.82 -6.34 2.85
CA PRO A 60 -3.61 -6.15 2.07
C PRO A 60 -3.77 -5.04 1.03
N THR A 61 -2.70 -4.27 0.83
CA THR A 61 -2.65 -3.21 -0.20
C THR A 61 -2.14 -3.75 -1.52
N ASP A 62 -2.71 -3.29 -2.63
CA ASP A 62 -2.24 -3.62 -3.96
C ASP A 62 -0.92 -2.89 -4.27
N VAL A 63 0.17 -3.64 -4.46
CA VAL A 63 1.51 -3.11 -4.76
C VAL A 63 2.01 -3.71 -6.06
N PHE A 64 2.37 -2.84 -7.00
CA PHE A 64 2.95 -3.20 -8.27
C PHE A 64 4.44 -3.51 -8.10
N LEU A 65 4.86 -4.70 -8.51
CA LEU A 65 6.26 -5.10 -8.59
C LEU A 65 6.73 -5.01 -10.04
N VAL A 66 7.68 -4.12 -10.29
CA VAL A 66 8.37 -4.03 -11.57
C VAL A 66 9.81 -4.48 -11.39
N ARG A 67 10.25 -5.42 -12.22
CA ARG A 67 11.65 -5.86 -12.26
C ARG A 67 12.32 -5.21 -13.46
N GLU A 68 13.33 -4.39 -13.21
CA GLU A 68 14.13 -3.74 -14.26
C GLU A 68 15.61 -3.78 -13.93
N GLN A 69 16.44 -4.05 -14.93
CA GLN A 69 17.90 -4.14 -14.78
C GLN A 69 18.37 -5.02 -13.60
N GLY A 70 17.62 -6.09 -13.30
CA GLY A 70 17.90 -6.99 -12.17
C GLY A 70 17.50 -6.46 -10.79
N LYS A 71 16.88 -5.26 -10.69
CA LYS A 71 16.36 -4.67 -9.45
C LYS A 71 14.83 -4.78 -9.39
N SER A 72 14.30 -4.95 -8.18
CA SER A 72 12.86 -4.97 -7.90
C SER A 72 12.41 -3.62 -7.38
N PHE A 73 11.39 -3.04 -8.01
CA PHE A 73 10.79 -1.77 -7.62
C PHE A 73 9.33 -1.97 -7.25
N TYR A 74 8.94 -1.51 -6.06
CA TYR A 74 7.59 -1.59 -5.54
C TYR A 74 6.89 -0.25 -5.67
N PHE A 75 5.71 -0.23 -6.28
CA PHE A 75 4.90 0.98 -6.47
C PHE A 75 3.48 0.78 -5.95
N ALA A 76 2.96 1.77 -5.25
CA ALA A 76 1.57 1.78 -4.81
C ALA A 76 0.84 3.03 -5.31
N PHE A 77 -0.36 2.83 -5.84
CA PHE A 77 -1.24 3.91 -6.32
C PHE A 77 -2.54 4.01 -5.52
N GLY A 78 -2.91 2.95 -4.81
CA GLY A 78 -4.10 2.90 -3.95
C GLY A 78 -3.73 2.71 -2.48
N GLY A 79 -4.75 2.59 -1.62
CA GLY A 79 -4.53 2.28 -0.20
C GLY A 79 -3.79 3.37 0.59
N CYS A 80 -3.84 4.63 0.14
CA CYS A 80 -3.11 5.75 0.74
C CYS A 80 -3.34 5.89 2.25
N HIS A 81 -4.57 5.77 2.74
CA HIS A 81 -4.89 5.84 4.17
C HIS A 81 -4.22 4.71 4.97
N ARG A 82 -4.14 3.49 4.41
CA ARG A 82 -3.49 2.35 5.05
C ARG A 82 -1.99 2.59 5.19
N PHE A 83 -1.34 3.04 4.11
CA PHE A 83 0.07 3.43 4.17
C PHE A 83 0.33 4.54 5.19
N GLN A 84 -0.57 5.52 5.28
CA GLN A 84 -0.45 6.59 6.27
C GLN A 84 -0.66 6.10 7.71
N ALA A 85 -1.50 5.08 7.92
CA ALA A 85 -1.67 4.44 9.22
C ALA A 85 -0.39 3.70 9.64
N TYR A 86 0.23 2.94 8.73
CA TYR A 86 1.53 2.32 8.97
C TYR A 86 2.63 3.36 9.22
N GLU A 87 2.65 4.46 8.47
CA GLU A 87 3.62 5.56 8.69
C GLU A 87 3.47 6.19 10.08
N ARG A 88 2.26 6.26 10.64
CA ARG A 88 2.05 6.76 12.00
C ARG A 88 2.52 5.81 13.10
N LEU A 89 2.59 4.52 12.80
CA LEU A 89 3.15 3.51 13.70
C LEU A 89 4.66 3.36 13.54
N ARG A 90 5.21 3.87 12.45
CA ARG A 90 6.65 3.89 12.21
C ARG A 90 7.33 4.67 13.32
N SER A 91 8.31 4.01 13.95
CA SER A 91 9.23 4.62 14.90
C SER A 91 10.60 4.75 14.23
N GLU A 92 11.50 5.58 14.74
CA GLU A 92 12.82 5.81 14.13
C GLU A 92 13.62 4.51 13.89
N ASP A 93 13.43 3.52 14.77
CA ASP A 93 14.15 2.24 14.72
C ASP A 93 13.38 1.09 14.03
N VAL A 94 12.10 1.28 13.67
CA VAL A 94 11.24 0.20 13.17
C VAL A 94 10.54 0.60 11.88
N ASP A 95 10.95 -0.03 10.78
CA ASP A 95 10.25 0.07 9.49
C ASP A 95 9.07 -0.92 9.47
N PRO A 96 7.81 -0.46 9.47
CA PRO A 96 6.66 -1.34 9.52
C PRO A 96 6.54 -2.17 8.25
N LEU A 97 6.24 -3.46 8.44
CA LEU A 97 5.95 -4.37 7.34
C LEU A 97 4.49 -4.22 6.92
N VAL A 98 4.27 -3.81 5.68
CA VAL A 98 2.94 -3.66 5.10
C VAL A 98 2.56 -4.96 4.40
N LYS A 99 1.37 -5.47 4.71
CA LYS A 99 0.81 -6.60 3.97
C LYS A 99 0.39 -6.15 2.58
N ALA A 100 1.04 -6.67 1.56
CA ALA A 100 0.86 -6.26 0.19
C ALA A 100 0.49 -7.44 -0.71
N ARG A 101 -0.49 -7.24 -1.60
CA ARG A 101 -0.73 -8.11 -2.75
C ARG A 101 0.18 -7.68 -3.88
N ILE A 102 1.07 -8.59 -4.28
CA ILE A 102 2.07 -8.30 -5.30
C ILE A 102 1.46 -8.46 -6.69
N LEU A 103 1.33 -7.34 -7.40
CA LEU A 103 0.90 -7.30 -8.78
C LEU A 103 2.13 -7.25 -9.69
N PRO A 104 2.46 -8.33 -10.41
CA PRO A 104 3.55 -8.30 -11.37
C PRO A 104 3.20 -7.31 -12.48
N ALA A 105 4.10 -6.36 -12.72
CA ALA A 105 3.87 -5.29 -13.66
C ALA A 105 5.12 -4.97 -14.48
N THR A 106 4.87 -4.29 -15.59
CA THR A 106 5.92 -3.85 -16.51
C THR A 106 5.97 -2.32 -16.53
N ARG A 107 7.05 -1.78 -17.09
CA ARG A 107 7.15 -0.34 -17.37
C ARG A 107 5.95 0.21 -18.15
N LYS A 108 5.40 -0.58 -19.10
CA LYS A 108 4.19 -0.21 -19.86
C LYS A 108 2.96 -0.08 -18.95
N THR A 109 2.83 -0.95 -17.96
CA THR A 109 1.73 -0.88 -16.97
C THR A 109 1.83 0.40 -16.16
N LEU A 110 3.02 0.76 -15.66
CA LEU A 110 3.20 2.02 -14.93
C LEU A 110 2.95 3.25 -15.79
N LYS A 111 3.25 3.18 -17.10
CA LYS A 111 3.03 4.28 -18.06
C LYS A 111 1.57 4.69 -18.17
N VAL A 112 0.64 3.79 -17.87
CA VAL A 112 -0.80 4.11 -17.78
C VAL A 112 -1.09 5.06 -16.61
N TYR A 113 -0.38 4.92 -15.49
CA TYR A 113 -0.59 5.74 -14.29
C TYR A 113 0.25 7.02 -14.27
N LEU A 114 1.46 6.97 -14.83
CA LEU A 114 2.49 8.00 -14.68
C LEU A 114 2.91 8.67 -15.98
N GLY A 115 2.43 8.21 -17.15
CA GLY A 115 2.78 8.78 -18.44
C GLY A 115 4.29 8.73 -18.72
N SER A 116 4.85 9.85 -19.17
CA SER A 116 6.28 9.97 -19.47
C SER A 116 7.18 9.94 -18.23
N SER A 117 6.66 10.27 -17.04
CA SER A 117 7.46 10.33 -15.80
C SER A 117 7.99 8.97 -15.36
N VAL A 118 7.46 7.87 -15.90
CA VAL A 118 7.97 6.50 -15.64
C VAL A 118 9.44 6.36 -16.02
N ASP A 119 9.87 7.05 -17.06
CA ASP A 119 11.18 6.87 -17.65
C ASP A 119 12.31 7.32 -16.70
N GLU A 120 12.00 8.25 -15.79
CA GLU A 120 12.91 8.76 -14.76
C GLU A 120 12.97 7.85 -13.51
N MET A 121 11.96 6.99 -13.30
CA MET A 121 11.81 6.21 -12.06
C MET A 121 12.70 4.96 -11.97
N PHE A 122 13.31 4.55 -13.09
CA PHE A 122 14.13 3.34 -13.20
C PHE A 122 15.62 3.62 -13.40
N THR A 123 16.02 4.88 -13.33
CA THR A 123 17.41 5.33 -13.34
C THR A 123 18.04 5.18 -11.97
#